data_AF-A0A9X5BF59-F1
#
_entry.id   AF-A0A9X5BF59-F1
#
_cell.length_a   1.000
_cell.length_b   1.000
_cell.length_c   1.000
_cell.angle_alpha   90.00
_cell.angle_beta   90.00
_cell.angle_gamma   90.00
#
_symmetry.space_group_name_H-M   'P 1'
#
loop_
_entity.id
_entity.type
_entity.pdbx_description
1 polymer ?
#
loop_
_entity_poly.entity_id
_entity_poly.type
_entity_poly.pdbx_seq_one_letter_code
_entity_poly.pdbx_strand_id
1 'polypeptide(L)'
;MINKIPQTLKPFKAYLCLMSAGIGLGLLCLMYLFYVTIVKWAALKVEASGEKTMTVAGIVAVTMGNVVCSDDECVAVEYYYEWDGAVYMWVSAFANADYAVNTKVPVTYCLGMGIGSCFVVGFLKKYMLILGVIAFILFVSGYIMNLKRKEIRKWQEEKL
;
A
#
# COMPACT_ATOMS: atom_id res chain seq x y z
N MET A 1 -38.56 15.20 40.04
CA MET A 1 -38.05 13.92 39.50
C MET A 1 -36.96 14.23 38.49
N ILE A 2 -35.70 14.02 38.86
CA ILE A 2 -34.57 14.20 37.95
C ILE A 2 -34.50 12.93 37.10
N ASN A 3 -34.85 13.04 35.81
CA ASN A 3 -34.62 11.97 34.84
C ASN A 3 -33.11 11.73 34.74
N LYS A 4 -32.59 10.76 35.50
CA LYS A 4 -31.28 10.17 35.26
C LYS A 4 -31.37 9.38 33.96
N ILE A 5 -31.02 10.02 32.86
CA ILE A 5 -30.75 9.33 31.60
C ILE A 5 -29.56 8.39 31.88
N PRO A 6 -29.68 7.09 31.57
CA PRO A 6 -28.66 6.11 31.93
C PRO A 6 -27.34 6.43 31.22
N GLN A 7 -26.25 6.48 32.01
CA GLN A 7 -24.86 6.50 31.54
C GLN A 7 -24.46 5.15 30.91
N THR A 8 -25.26 4.62 29.99
CA THR A 8 -24.93 3.45 29.21
C THR A 8 -24.66 3.89 27.79
N LEU A 9 -23.45 4.34 27.54
CA LEU A 9 -22.57 3.71 26.56
C LEU A 9 -21.22 4.41 26.66
N LYS A 10 -20.16 3.69 26.32
CA LYS A 10 -18.80 4.19 26.15
C LYS A 10 -18.56 4.60 24.67
N PRO A 11 -19.23 5.60 24.04
CA PRO A 11 -18.88 6.00 22.68
C PRO A 11 -17.69 6.99 22.67
N PHE A 12 -17.05 7.22 23.81
CA PHE A 12 -16.17 8.38 24.04
C PHE A 12 -14.91 8.39 23.17
N LYS A 13 -14.60 7.30 22.45
CA LYS A 13 -13.40 7.20 21.60
C LYS A 13 -13.66 6.66 20.19
N ALA A 14 -14.87 6.24 19.84
CA ALA A 14 -15.13 5.56 18.57
C ALA A 14 -14.81 6.44 17.35
N TYR A 15 -15.20 7.71 17.37
CA TYR A 15 -14.91 8.66 16.29
C TYR A 15 -13.40 8.93 16.14
N LEU A 16 -12.65 9.00 17.26
CA LEU A 16 -11.19 9.15 17.25
C LEU A 16 -10.53 7.90 16.67
N CYS A 17 -10.98 6.71 17.08
CA CYS A 17 -10.47 5.44 16.53
C CYS A 17 -10.68 5.36 15.01
N LEU A 18 -11.86 5.74 14.52
CA LEU A 18 -12.15 5.77 13.07
C LEU A 18 -11.27 6.77 12.32
N MET A 19 -11.12 7.98 12.85
CA MET A 19 -10.25 9.00 12.25
C MET A 19 -8.78 8.56 12.24
N SER A 20 -8.27 8.03 13.36
CA SER A 20 -6.89 7.52 13.47
C SER A 20 -6.64 6.34 12.56
N ALA A 21 -7.57 5.38 12.46
CA ALA A 21 -7.47 4.26 11.54
C ALA A 21 -7.48 4.73 10.09
N GLY A 22 -8.37 5.67 9.73
CA GLY A 22 -8.38 6.29 8.40
C GLY A 22 -7.06 6.96 8.06
N ILE A 23 -6.50 7.77 8.96
CA ILE A 23 -5.19 8.41 8.76
C ILE A 23 -4.08 7.37 8.60
N GLY A 24 -4.05 6.34 9.45
CA GLY A 24 -3.03 5.28 9.39
C GLY A 24 -3.05 4.52 8.07
N LEU A 25 -4.23 4.08 7.62
CA LEU A 25 -4.39 3.41 6.33
C LEU A 25 -4.09 4.34 5.14
N GLY A 26 -4.47 5.61 5.24
CA GLY A 26 -4.17 6.62 4.22
C GLY A 26 -2.66 6.87 4.09
N LEU A 27 -1.95 6.95 5.21
CA LEU A 27 -0.50 7.10 5.23
C LEU A 27 0.20 5.88 4.62
N LEU A 28 -0.24 4.67 4.95
CA LEU A 28 0.28 3.43 4.33
C LEU A 28 0.09 3.43 2.82
N CYS A 29 -1.10 3.82 2.34
CA CYS A 29 -1.36 3.97 0.91
C CYS A 29 -0.44 5.00 0.25
N LEU A 30 -0.26 6.18 0.86
CA LEU A 30 0.62 7.23 0.35
C LEU A 30 2.08 6.77 0.30
N MET A 31 2.57 6.14 1.37
CA MET A 31 3.93 5.58 1.42
C MET A 31 4.14 4.55 0.33
N TYR A 32 3.16 3.67 0.09
CA TYR A 32 3.23 2.70 -0.99
C TYR A 32 3.26 3.37 -2.39
N LEU A 33 2.42 4.37 -2.64
CA LEU A 33 2.43 5.09 -3.92
C LEU A 33 3.74 5.85 -4.15
N PHE A 34 4.29 6.45 -3.10
CA PHE A 34 5.60 7.10 -3.15
C PHE A 34 6.72 6.10 -3.43
N TYR A 35 6.70 4.94 -2.75
CA TYR A 35 7.60 3.82 -3.00
C TYR A 35 7.56 3.36 -4.46
N VAL A 36 6.36 3.09 -5.00
CA VAL A 36 6.18 2.69 -6.40
C VAL A 36 6.77 3.73 -7.36
N THR A 37 6.59 5.01 -7.06
CA THR A 37 7.07 6.11 -7.90
C THR A 37 8.60 6.16 -7.92
N ILE A 38 9.24 6.08 -6.75
CA ILE A 38 10.71 6.05 -6.64
C ILE A 38 11.30 4.84 -7.36
N VAL A 39 10.72 3.65 -7.15
CA VAL A 39 11.25 2.44 -7.78
C VAL A 39 11.08 2.50 -9.30
N LYS A 40 9.94 2.97 -9.82
CA LYS A 40 9.76 3.15 -11.26
C LYS A 40 10.80 4.09 -11.84
N TRP A 41 11.09 5.19 -11.15
CA TRP A 41 12.14 6.11 -11.56
C TRP A 41 13.53 5.47 -11.55
N ALA A 42 13.85 4.69 -10.51
CA ALA A 42 15.11 3.93 -10.45
C ALA A 42 15.21 2.88 -11.57
N ALA A 43 14.13 2.15 -11.85
CA ALA A 43 14.09 1.16 -12.92
C ALA A 43 14.27 1.79 -14.31
N LEU A 44 13.67 2.97 -14.56
CA LEU A 44 13.92 3.73 -15.79
C LEU A 44 15.38 4.16 -15.92
N LYS A 45 16.05 4.50 -14.81
CA LYS A 45 17.48 4.80 -14.82
C LYS A 45 18.33 3.58 -15.13
N VAL A 46 18.02 2.42 -14.53
CA VAL A 46 18.68 1.14 -14.84
C VAL A 46 18.56 0.86 -16.33
N GLU A 47 17.34 0.92 -16.88
CA GLU A 47 17.09 0.70 -18.30
C GLU A 47 17.85 1.68 -19.20
N ALA A 48 17.89 2.97 -18.86
CA ALA A 48 18.62 3.98 -19.62
C ALA A 48 20.15 3.82 -19.56
N SER A 49 20.68 3.30 -18.46
CA SER A 49 22.12 3.08 -18.26
C SER A 49 22.64 1.80 -18.94
N GLY A 50 21.76 0.85 -19.23
CA GLY A 50 22.14 -0.49 -19.67
C GLY A 50 22.69 -1.40 -18.57
N GLU A 51 22.76 -0.92 -17.32
CA GLU A 51 23.06 -1.75 -16.16
C GLU A 51 21.93 -2.76 -15.92
N LYS A 52 22.27 -3.89 -15.28
CA LYS A 52 21.28 -4.92 -14.93
C LYS A 52 20.49 -4.57 -13.67
N THR A 53 21.11 -3.82 -12.75
CA THR A 53 20.55 -3.49 -11.42
C THR A 53 21.07 -2.15 -10.94
N MET A 54 20.36 -1.57 -9.97
CA MET A 54 20.80 -0.42 -9.19
C MET A 54 20.56 -0.71 -7.71
N THR A 55 21.63 -0.68 -6.91
CA THR A 55 21.54 -0.78 -5.46
C THR A 55 21.36 0.59 -4.81
N VAL A 56 20.28 0.76 -4.06
CA VAL A 56 19.93 1.93 -3.27
C VAL A 56 20.24 1.67 -1.80
N ALA A 57 20.91 2.64 -1.17
CA ALA A 57 21.30 2.61 0.25
C ALA A 57 22.14 1.39 0.67
N GLY A 58 22.80 0.72 -0.29
CA GLY A 58 23.62 -0.46 -0.04
C GLY A 58 22.85 -1.74 0.33
N ILE A 59 21.51 -1.70 0.34
CA ILE A 59 20.69 -2.81 0.83
C ILE A 59 19.48 -3.14 -0.05
N VAL A 60 18.99 -2.22 -0.88
CA VAL A 60 17.82 -2.47 -1.75
C VAL A 60 18.28 -2.45 -3.19
N ALA A 61 18.19 -3.58 -3.89
CA ALA A 61 18.47 -3.65 -5.30
C ALA A 61 17.17 -3.50 -6.12
N VAL A 62 17.24 -2.68 -7.16
CA VAL A 62 16.19 -2.47 -8.15
C VAL A 62 16.67 -3.04 -9.47
N THR A 63 15.86 -3.87 -10.12
CA THR A 63 16.14 -4.42 -11.44
C THR A 63 14.91 -4.33 -12.33
N MET A 64 15.11 -4.43 -13.64
CA MET A 64 14.02 -4.61 -14.58
C MET A 64 13.81 -6.10 -14.81
N GLY A 65 12.67 -6.61 -14.36
CA GLY A 65 12.23 -7.97 -14.67
C GLY A 65 11.43 -8.02 -15.97
N ASN A 66 11.31 -9.22 -16.54
CA ASN A 66 10.51 -9.51 -17.72
C ASN A 66 9.42 -10.52 -17.37
N VAL A 67 8.17 -10.21 -17.74
CA VAL A 67 7.06 -11.16 -17.59
C VAL A 67 7.22 -12.25 -18.64
N VAL A 68 7.50 -13.48 -18.21
CA VAL A 68 7.71 -14.64 -19.08
C VAL A 68 6.47 -15.52 -19.20
N CYS A 69 5.58 -15.45 -18.21
CA CYS A 69 4.29 -16.13 -18.23
C CYS A 69 3.24 -15.24 -17.59
N SER A 70 2.06 -15.19 -18.20
CA SER A 70 0.86 -14.55 -17.65
C SER A 70 -0.34 -15.29 -18.21
N ASP A 71 -0.90 -16.19 -17.40
CA ASP A 71 -2.14 -16.89 -17.69
C ASP A 71 -3.19 -16.57 -16.61
N ASP A 72 -4.33 -17.25 -16.67
CA ASP A 72 -5.43 -17.06 -15.72
C ASP A 72 -5.09 -17.56 -14.30
N GLU A 73 -4.04 -18.37 -14.15
CA GLU A 73 -3.67 -19.02 -12.90
C GLU A 73 -2.40 -18.43 -12.26
N CYS A 74 -1.50 -17.86 -13.05
CA CYS A 74 -0.20 -17.39 -12.58
C CYS A 74 0.41 -16.28 -13.44
N VAL A 75 1.27 -15.50 -12.79
CA VAL A 75 2.20 -14.58 -13.44
C VAL A 75 3.61 -14.93 -12.98
N ALA A 76 4.51 -15.10 -13.94
CA ALA A 76 5.93 -15.36 -13.71
C ALA A 76 6.78 -14.23 -14.28
N VAL A 77 7.71 -13.73 -13.45
CA VAL A 77 8.62 -12.64 -13.77
C VAL A 77 10.06 -13.10 -13.58
N GLU A 78 10.84 -13.08 -14.65
CA GLU A 78 12.28 -13.29 -14.59
C GLU A 78 13.00 -11.99 -14.25
N TYR A 79 13.98 -12.04 -13.37
CA TYR A 79 14.73 -10.88 -12.93
C TYR A 79 16.17 -11.24 -12.54
N TYR A 80 17.09 -10.30 -12.71
CA TYR A 80 18.49 -10.48 -12.33
C TYR A 80 18.71 -10.16 -10.85
N TYR A 81 19.45 -11.02 -10.15
CA TYR A 81 19.75 -10.91 -8.73
C TYR A 81 21.21 -10.56 -8.51
N GLU A 82 21.45 -9.35 -8.00
CA GLU A 82 22.78 -8.74 -7.93
C GLU A 82 23.75 -9.51 -7.02
N TRP A 83 23.23 -10.13 -5.96
CA TRP A 83 24.08 -10.67 -4.89
C TRP A 83 24.82 -11.96 -5.28
N ASP A 84 24.32 -12.72 -6.25
CA ASP A 84 25.00 -13.90 -6.80
C ASP A 84 25.19 -13.86 -8.33
N GLY A 85 24.65 -12.84 -9.00
CA GLY A 85 24.75 -12.64 -10.43
C GLY A 85 23.89 -13.58 -11.29
N ALA A 86 22.91 -14.26 -10.69
CA ALA A 86 22.01 -15.18 -11.39
C ALA A 86 20.69 -14.53 -11.82
N VAL A 87 19.95 -15.23 -12.68
CA VAL A 87 18.58 -14.89 -13.06
C VAL A 87 17.64 -15.80 -12.29
N TYR A 88 16.64 -15.21 -11.63
CA TYR A 88 15.62 -15.91 -10.89
C TYR A 88 14.24 -15.59 -11.41
N MET A 89 13.29 -16.44 -11.02
CA MET A 89 11.90 -16.30 -11.38
C MET A 89 11.07 -16.08 -10.12
N TRP A 90 10.27 -15.03 -10.13
CA TRP A 90 9.21 -14.81 -9.16
C TRP A 90 7.91 -15.30 -9.76
N VAL A 91 7.14 -16.08 -9.01
CA VAL A 91 5.85 -16.62 -9.45
C VAL A 91 4.78 -16.23 -8.44
N SER A 92 3.68 -15.69 -8.93
CA SER A 92 2.48 -15.41 -8.15
C SER A 92 1.30 -16.15 -8.74
N ALA A 93 0.57 -16.87 -7.89
CA ALA A 93 -0.69 -17.56 -8.23
C ALA A 93 -1.89 -16.60 -8.38
N PHE A 94 -1.68 -15.29 -8.19
CA PHE A 94 -2.71 -14.29 -8.41
C PHE A 94 -2.42 -13.59 -9.73
N ALA A 95 -3.21 -13.93 -10.77
CA ALA A 95 -3.19 -13.24 -12.04
C ALA A 95 -3.50 -11.75 -11.83
N ASN A 96 -2.62 -10.88 -12.32
CA ASN A 96 -2.90 -9.47 -12.44
C ASN A 96 -2.90 -9.13 -13.93
N ALA A 97 -4.09 -8.85 -14.47
CA ALA A 97 -4.35 -8.57 -15.88
C ALA A 97 -3.53 -7.40 -16.45
N ASP A 98 -2.91 -6.59 -15.59
CA ASP A 98 -2.03 -5.48 -15.98
C ASP A 98 -0.65 -5.93 -16.52
N TYR A 99 -0.32 -7.23 -16.47
CA TYR A 99 1.02 -7.75 -16.78
C TYR A 99 1.03 -8.80 -17.88
N ALA A 100 0.79 -8.39 -19.13
CA ALA A 100 0.90 -9.28 -20.28
C ALA A 100 2.34 -9.82 -20.46
N VAL A 101 2.48 -10.97 -21.13
CA VAL A 101 3.78 -11.55 -21.48
C VAL A 101 4.63 -10.53 -22.26
N ASN A 102 5.95 -10.51 -21.99
CA ASN A 102 6.93 -9.55 -22.49
C ASN A 102 6.82 -8.13 -21.92
N THR A 103 6.02 -7.92 -20.87
CA THR A 103 6.01 -6.63 -20.16
C THR A 103 7.23 -6.53 -19.26
N LYS A 104 7.95 -5.40 -19.36
CA LYS A 104 9.01 -5.05 -18.42
C LYS A 104 8.43 -4.51 -17.13
N VAL A 105 8.87 -5.04 -15.99
CA VAL A 105 8.34 -4.70 -14.68
C VAL A 105 9.46 -4.41 -13.70
N PRO A 106 9.37 -3.35 -12.87
CA PRO A 106 10.37 -3.12 -11.84
C PRO A 106 10.26 -4.21 -10.77
N VAL A 107 11.39 -4.81 -10.43
CA VAL A 107 11.52 -5.79 -9.35
C VAL A 107 12.48 -5.26 -8.31
N THR A 108 12.14 -5.49 -7.05
CA THR A 108 12.90 -5.02 -5.89
C THR A 108 13.15 -6.14 -4.92
N TYR A 109 14.35 -6.19 -4.36
CA TYR A 109 14.72 -7.16 -3.34
C TYR A 109 15.78 -6.55 -2.42
N CYS A 110 15.81 -6.99 -1.17
CA CYS A 110 16.79 -6.52 -0.19
C CYS A 110 17.95 -7.51 -0.06
N LEU A 111 19.09 -7.01 0.40
CA LEU A 111 20.21 -7.84 0.84
C LEU A 111 19.74 -8.84 1.90
N GLY A 112 20.05 -10.12 1.69
CA GLY A 112 19.65 -11.21 2.58
C GLY A 112 18.23 -11.76 2.37
N MET A 113 17.44 -11.21 1.44
CA MET A 113 16.21 -11.87 1.01
C MET A 113 16.56 -13.12 0.20
N GLY A 114 15.98 -14.27 0.56
CA GLY A 114 16.20 -15.51 -0.18
C GLY A 114 15.78 -15.41 -1.65
N ILE A 115 16.31 -16.32 -2.46
CA ILE A 115 15.96 -16.48 -3.87
C ILE A 115 14.44 -16.59 -4.04
N GLY A 116 13.87 -15.88 -5.02
CA GLY A 116 12.43 -15.84 -5.27
C GLY A 116 11.63 -14.95 -4.31
N SER A 117 12.24 -14.45 -3.23
CA SER A 117 11.63 -13.46 -2.34
C SER A 117 11.91 -12.05 -2.85
N CYS A 118 11.14 -11.61 -3.84
CA CYS A 118 11.21 -10.26 -4.37
C CYS A 118 9.82 -9.61 -4.42
N PHE A 119 9.82 -8.29 -4.58
CA PHE A 119 8.61 -7.50 -4.75
C PHE A 119 8.55 -6.98 -6.19
N VAL A 120 7.58 -7.49 -6.96
CA VAL A 120 7.20 -6.93 -8.25
C VAL A 120 6.41 -5.65 -8.01
N VAL A 121 6.97 -4.51 -8.42
CA VAL A 121 6.41 -3.20 -8.09
C VAL A 121 5.22 -2.88 -8.97
N GLY A 122 4.13 -2.47 -8.32
CA GLY A 122 2.85 -2.18 -8.97
C GLY A 122 1.82 -3.29 -8.80
N PHE A 123 2.22 -4.51 -8.43
CA PHE A 123 1.31 -5.65 -8.29
C PHE A 123 0.22 -5.42 -7.24
N LEU A 124 0.55 -4.71 -6.14
CA LEU A 124 -0.40 -4.35 -5.08
C LEU A 124 -1.10 -3.00 -5.29
N LYS A 125 -0.87 -2.31 -6.42
CA LYS A 125 -1.39 -0.94 -6.63
C LYS A 125 -2.91 -0.88 -6.50
N LYS A 126 -3.63 -1.81 -7.12
CA LYS A 126 -5.10 -1.87 -7.05
C LYS A 126 -5.59 -2.04 -5.60
N TYR A 127 -5.02 -2.98 -4.86
CA TYR A 127 -5.37 -3.24 -3.47
C TYR A 127 -5.06 -2.04 -2.56
N MET A 128 -3.91 -1.39 -2.77
CA MET A 128 -3.54 -0.19 -2.02
C MET A 128 -4.44 1.00 -2.32
N LEU A 129 -4.89 1.17 -3.58
CA LEU A 129 -5.88 2.19 -3.93
C LEU A 129 -7.23 1.92 -3.25
N ILE A 130 -7.70 0.67 -3.24
CA ILE A 130 -8.91 0.28 -2.50
C ILE A 130 -8.76 0.59 -1.01
N LEU A 131 -7.60 0.28 -0.42
CA LEU A 131 -7.29 0.61 0.97
C LEU A 131 -7.34 2.12 1.22
N GLY A 132 -6.84 2.93 0.27
CA GLY A 132 -6.94 4.39 0.31
C GLY A 132 -8.38 4.91 0.28
N VAL A 133 -9.27 4.27 -0.51
CA VAL A 133 -10.71 4.60 -0.51
C VAL A 133 -11.35 4.25 0.84
N ILE A 134 -11.04 3.08 1.39
CA ILE A 134 -11.52 2.67 2.73
C ILE A 134 -11.03 3.65 3.80
N ALA A 135 -9.76 4.06 3.72
CA ALA A 135 -9.16 5.04 4.62
C ALA A 135 -9.94 6.37 4.62
N PHE A 136 -10.30 6.86 3.43
CA PHE A 136 -11.10 8.07 3.28
C PHE A 136 -12.50 7.93 3.90
N ILE A 137 -13.18 6.81 3.65
CA ILE A 137 -14.50 6.53 4.23
C ILE A 137 -14.46 6.52 5.76
N LEU A 138 -13.45 5.86 6.35
CA LEU A 138 -13.27 5.80 7.81
C LEU A 138 -13.03 7.19 8.41
N PHE A 139 -12.17 7.99 7.77
CA PHE A 139 -11.89 9.35 8.21
C PHE A 139 -13.14 10.23 8.18
N VAL A 140 -13.86 10.26 7.05
CA VAL A 140 -15.09 11.05 6.89
C VAL A 140 -16.17 10.60 7.87
N SER A 141 -16.35 9.30 8.07
CA SER A 141 -17.32 8.76 9.04
C SER A 141 -17.01 9.22 10.46
N GLY A 142 -15.74 9.11 10.89
CA GLY A 142 -15.30 9.60 12.19
C GLY A 142 -15.47 11.13 12.33
N TYR A 143 -15.20 11.89 11.27
CA TYR A 143 -15.38 13.34 11.25
C TYR A 143 -16.86 13.74 11.39
N ILE A 144 -17.78 13.10 10.66
CA ILE A 144 -19.23 13.34 10.76
C ILE A 144 -19.74 13.02 12.17
N MET A 145 -19.28 11.91 12.77
CA MET A 145 -19.62 11.58 14.15
C MET A 145 -19.14 12.64 15.14
N ASN A 146 -17.95 13.21 14.92
CA ASN A 146 -17.42 14.29 15.73
C ASN A 146 -18.26 15.57 15.60
N LEU A 147 -18.71 15.92 14.39
CA LEU A 147 -19.60 17.08 14.16
C LEU A 147 -20.94 16.91 14.87
N LYS A 148 -21.63 15.79 14.67
CA LYS A 148 -22.90 15.48 15.34
C LYS A 148 -22.77 15.55 16.87
N ARG A 149 -21.65 15.07 17.41
CA ARG A 149 -21.37 15.16 18.85
C ARG A 149 -21.23 16.61 19.32
N LYS A 150 -20.50 17.45 18.57
CA LYS A 150 -20.33 18.87 18.90
C LYS A 150 -21.67 19.61 18.89
N GLU A 151 -22.55 19.32 17.94
CA GLU A 151 -23.91 19.89 17.87
C GLU A 151 -24.75 19.48 19.09
N ILE A 152 -24.77 18.20 19.44
CA ILE A 152 -25.50 17.70 20.62
C ILE A 152 -25.00 18.38 21.90
N ARG A 153 -23.67 18.53 22.05
CA ARG A 153 -23.09 19.19 23.23
C ARG A 153 -23.50 20.67 23.30
N LYS A 154 -23.44 21.41 22.19
CA LYS A 154 -23.88 22.82 22.14
C LYS A 154 -25.35 22.96 22.55
N TRP A 155 -26.23 22.11 22.01
CA TRP A 155 -27.66 22.13 22.36
C TRP A 155 -27.93 21.82 23.83
N GLN A 156 -27.11 20.96 24.46
CA GLN A 156 -27.19 20.70 25.89
C GLN A 156 -26.71 21.87 26.74
N GLU A 157 -25.67 22.57 26.29
CA GLU A 157 -25.14 23.77 26.96
C GLU A 157 -26.11 24.97 26.84
N GLU A 158 -26.85 25.11 25.73
CA GLU A 158 -27.85 26.17 25.53
C GLU A 158 -29.16 25.96 26.31
N LYS A 159 -29.42 24.75 26.80
CA LYS A 159 -30.64 24.39 27.56
C LYS A 159 -30.46 24.36 29.09
N LEU A 160 -29.23 24.55 29.56
CA LEU A 160 -28.85 24.64 30.98
C LEU A 160 -28.74 26.11 31.40
#